data_AF-A0A7S6WRC3-F1
#
_entry.id   AF-A0A7S6WRC3-F1
#
_cell.length_a   1.000
_cell.length_b   1.000
_cell.length_c   1.000
_cell.angle_alpha   90.00
_cell.angle_beta   90.00
_cell.angle_gamma   90.00
#
_symmetry.space_group_name_H-M   'P 1'
#
loop_
_entity.id
_entity.type
_entity.pdbx_description
1 polymer ?
#
loop_
_entity_poly.entity_id
_entity_poly.type
_entity_poly.pdbx_seq_one_letter_code
_entity_poly.pdbx_strand_id
1 'polypeptide(L)'
;MEYQYNQISCFYSKGERILLIPKGELLPFGGGIDIDPVFEVKAPFDKQELEQKMNECFSLCWSKIVNGIPKGPSIIEKYLNIKGFKKIVQQFEYFDLTYNKVEKKYNLMKSFKAANYKSYSGMEMIELGSEINFDVILNLISD
;
A
#
# COMPACT_ATOMS: atom_id res chain seq x y z
N MET A 1 19.34 0.10 11.81
CA MET A 1 18.66 -1.20 11.87
C MET A 1 18.27 -1.54 10.46
N GLU A 2 18.64 -2.70 9.92
CA GLU A 2 18.22 -3.08 8.57
C GLU A 2 16.86 -3.78 8.64
N TYR A 3 15.84 -3.14 8.07
CA TYR A 3 14.51 -3.71 7.95
C TYR A 3 14.55 -4.96 7.07
N GLN A 4 14.10 -6.09 7.63
CA GLN A 4 14.11 -7.40 6.99
C GLN A 4 13.04 -7.56 5.89
N TYR A 5 12.24 -6.52 5.66
CA TYR A 5 11.24 -6.47 4.61
C TYR A 5 11.11 -5.06 4.07
N ASN A 6 10.56 -4.90 2.88
CA ASN A 6 9.98 -3.65 2.42
C ASN A 6 8.46 -3.85 2.31
N GLN A 7 7.68 -2.82 2.59
CA GLN A 7 6.23 -2.89 2.49
C GLN A 7 5.69 -1.59 1.90
N ILE A 8 4.73 -1.72 0.98
CA ILE A 8 3.97 -0.59 0.45
C ILE A 8 2.48 -0.83 0.70
N SER A 9 1.76 0.25 0.94
CA SER A 9 0.31 0.26 1.03
C SER A 9 -0.31 0.57 -0.32
N CYS A 10 -1.26 -0.25 -0.73
CA CYS A 10 -1.92 -0.17 -2.03
C CYS A 10 -3.43 0.07 -1.83
N PHE A 11 -3.90 1.27 -2.12
CA PHE A 11 -5.32 1.61 -2.11
C PHE A 11 -5.82 1.66 -3.55
N TYR A 12 -6.87 0.92 -3.88
CA TYR A 12 -7.35 0.84 -5.26
C TYR A 12 -8.86 0.96 -5.37
N SER A 13 -9.31 1.61 -6.44
CA SER A 13 -10.69 1.60 -6.91
C SER A 13 -10.72 0.78 -8.19
N LYS A 14 -11.52 -0.30 -8.19
CA LYS A 14 -11.56 -1.25 -9.31
C LYS A 14 -11.91 -0.54 -10.61
N GLY A 15 -11.18 -0.87 -11.68
CA GLY A 15 -11.39 -0.29 -13.00
C GLY A 15 -11.03 1.20 -13.13
N GLU A 16 -10.56 1.85 -12.05
CA GLU A 16 -10.30 3.30 -12.05
C GLU A 16 -8.84 3.64 -11.79
N ARG A 17 -8.27 3.20 -10.67
CA ARG A 17 -6.92 3.59 -10.23
C ARG A 17 -6.38 2.77 -9.05
N ILE A 18 -5.06 2.79 -8.90
CA ILE A 18 -4.34 2.34 -7.71
C ILE A 18 -3.39 3.44 -7.21
N LEU A 19 -3.35 3.61 -5.89
CA LEU A 19 -2.45 4.49 -5.15
C LEU A 19 -1.45 3.63 -4.37
N LEU A 20 -0.16 3.90 -4.56
CA LEU A 20 0.95 3.19 -3.93
C LEU A 20 1.65 4.14 -2.96
N ILE A 21 1.85 3.69 -1.73
CA ILE A 21 2.42 4.52 -0.66
C ILE A 21 3.51 3.72 0.06
N PRO A 22 4.77 4.20 0.08
CA PRO A 22 5.84 3.51 0.78
C PRO A 22 5.66 3.58 2.30
N LYS A 23 6.15 2.56 3.01
CA LYS A 23 6.25 2.59 4.48
C LYS A 23 7.60 3.13 4.92
N GLY A 24 7.58 4.10 5.83
CA GLY A 24 8.73 4.55 6.63
C GLY A 24 8.74 3.96 8.03
N GLU A 25 9.77 4.27 8.79
CA GLU A 25 9.95 3.80 10.18
C GLU A 25 9.15 4.67 11.16
N LEU A 26 8.40 4.03 12.08
CA LEU A 26 7.68 4.71 13.16
C LEU A 26 8.37 4.49 14.51
N LEU A 27 8.85 5.57 15.13
CA LEU A 27 9.45 5.53 16.47
C LEU A 27 8.57 6.27 17.50
N PRO A 28 8.61 5.91 18.80
CA PRO A 28 9.29 4.74 19.37
C PRO A 28 8.45 3.47 19.30
N PHE A 29 7.26 3.52 18.69
CA PHE A 29 6.28 2.42 18.71
C PHE A 29 6.74 1.19 17.91
N GLY A 30 7.69 1.36 16.98
CA GLY A 30 8.11 0.34 16.04
C GLY A 30 7.11 0.18 14.87
N GLY A 31 7.55 -0.52 13.83
CA GLY A 31 6.73 -0.85 12.66
C GLY A 31 6.78 0.20 11.55
N GLY A 32 5.89 0.00 10.56
CA GLY A 32 5.81 0.81 9.35
C GLY A 32 4.67 1.83 9.39
N ILE A 33 4.91 3.01 8.81
CA ILE A 33 3.89 4.05 8.61
C ILE A 33 3.97 4.62 7.19
N ASP A 34 2.82 4.96 6.60
CA ASP A 34 2.78 5.60 5.28
C ASP A 34 3.58 6.90 5.25
N ILE A 35 4.44 7.05 4.25
CA ILE A 35 5.24 8.26 3.98
C ILE A 35 5.04 8.73 2.54
N ASP A 36 5.30 10.02 2.30
CA ASP A 36 5.32 10.60 0.96
C ASP A 36 6.50 10.05 0.12
N PRO A 37 6.39 10.04 -1.23
CA PRO A 37 5.25 10.49 -2.03
C PRO A 37 4.19 9.39 -2.25
N VAL A 38 2.99 9.79 -2.66
CA VAL A 38 1.96 8.88 -3.19
C VAL A 38 2.15 8.76 -4.69
N PHE A 39 2.24 7.52 -5.18
CA PHE A 39 2.23 7.24 -6.62
C PHE A 39 0.82 6.83 -7.05
N GLU A 40 0.34 7.31 -8.18
CA GLU A 40 -0.98 6.97 -8.74
C GLU A 40 -0.82 6.40 -10.14
N VAL A 41 -1.46 5.27 -10.40
CA VAL A 41 -1.62 4.68 -11.74
C VAL A 41 -3.12 4.59 -12.02
N LYS A 42 -3.55 5.09 -13.17
CA LYS A 42 -4.97 5.14 -13.56
C LYS A 42 -5.28 4.11 -14.64
N ALA A 43 -6.53 3.69 -14.72
CA ALA A 43 -7.01 2.87 -15.82
C ALA A 43 -6.99 3.65 -17.16
N PRO A 44 -6.78 2.98 -18.31
CA PRO A 44 -6.45 1.56 -18.43
C PRO A 44 -5.04 1.27 -17.89
N PHE A 45 -4.89 0.17 -17.14
CA PHE A 45 -3.64 -0.15 -16.47
C PHE A 45 -2.61 -0.67 -17.47
N ASP A 46 -1.54 0.09 -17.69
CA ASP A 46 -0.35 -0.38 -18.38
C ASP A 46 0.53 -1.18 -17.41
N LYS A 47 0.92 -2.40 -17.81
CA LYS A 47 1.70 -3.31 -16.97
C LYS A 47 3.10 -2.75 -16.68
N GLN A 48 3.73 -2.11 -17.67
CA GLN A 48 5.08 -1.58 -17.53
C GLN A 48 5.10 -0.34 -16.62
N GLU A 49 4.13 0.55 -16.76
CA GLU A 49 3.95 1.70 -15.87
C GLU A 49 3.70 1.23 -14.42
N LEU A 50 2.79 0.27 -14.22
CA LEU A 50 2.49 -0.28 -12.90
C LEU A 50 3.73 -0.88 -12.24
N GLU A 51 4.49 -1.67 -13.00
CA GLU A 51 5.74 -2.28 -12.54
C GLU A 51 6.78 -1.21 -12.16
N GLN A 52 6.99 -0.23 -13.03
CA GLN A 52 7.91 0.86 -12.76
C GLN A 52 7.53 1.62 -11.48
N LYS A 53 6.24 1.98 -11.33
CA LYS A 53 5.76 2.74 -10.17
C LYS A 53 5.80 1.94 -8.87
N MET A 54 5.52 0.64 -8.92
CA MET A 54 5.68 -0.23 -7.75
C MET A 54 7.15 -0.35 -7.33
N ASN A 55 8.06 -0.54 -8.28
CA ASN A 55 9.50 -0.61 -7.99
C ASN A 55 10.03 0.71 -7.43
N GLU A 56 9.61 1.85 -8.01
CA GLU A 56 9.93 3.19 -7.52
C GLU A 56 9.43 3.37 -6.07
N CYS A 57 8.17 2.99 -5.80
CA CYS A 57 7.59 3.04 -4.46
C CYS A 57 8.38 2.17 -3.46
N PHE A 58 8.70 0.92 -3.81
CA PHE A 58 9.49 0.03 -2.97
C PHE A 58 10.88 0.57 -2.64
N SER A 59 11.51 1.29 -3.56
CA SER A 59 12.85 1.88 -3.36
C SER A 59 12.87 2.96 -2.27
N LEU A 60 11.71 3.54 -1.94
CA LEU A 60 11.55 4.58 -0.93
C LEU A 60 11.19 4.03 0.46
N CYS A 61 10.94 2.73 0.60
CA CYS A 61 10.66 2.13 1.90
C CYS A 61 11.81 2.38 2.88
N TRP A 62 11.46 2.76 4.10
CA TRP A 62 12.39 3.06 5.21
C TRP A 62 13.32 4.26 4.97
N SER A 63 13.07 5.07 3.93
CA SER A 63 13.85 6.28 3.65
C SER A 63 13.59 7.41 4.64
N LYS A 64 12.50 7.32 5.43
CA LYS A 64 12.08 8.36 6.38
C LYS A 64 11.69 7.75 7.73
N ILE A 65 12.12 8.44 8.78
CA ILE A 65 11.74 8.16 10.16
C ILE A 65 10.66 9.16 10.57
N VAL A 66 9.57 8.65 11.15
CA VAL A 66 8.47 9.42 11.71
C VAL A 66 8.50 9.23 13.24
N ASN A 67 8.72 10.34 13.94
CA ASN A 67 8.78 10.36 15.41
C ASN A 67 7.41 10.69 16.00
N GLY A 68 6.89 9.79 16.81
CA GLY A 68 5.58 9.89 17.43
C GLY A 68 4.43 9.52 16.48
N ILE A 69 3.23 9.38 17.04
CA ILE A 69 2.02 9.17 16.23
C ILE A 69 1.68 10.48 15.50
N PRO A 70 1.63 10.50 14.16
CA PRO A 70 1.24 11.70 13.43
C PRO A 70 -0.14 12.19 13.87
N LYS A 71 -0.22 13.49 14.15
CA LYS A 71 -1.50 14.16 14.42
C LYS A 71 -2.07 14.69 13.10
N GLY A 72 -3.34 14.42 12.85
CA GLY A 72 -4.06 14.91 11.69
C GLY A 72 -4.35 13.84 10.63
N PRO A 73 -4.72 14.26 9.40
CA PRO A 73 -5.09 13.32 8.34
C PRO A 73 -3.90 12.46 7.91
N SER A 74 -4.19 11.22 7.51
CA SER A 74 -3.24 10.30 6.88
C SER A 74 -2.70 10.84 5.55
N ILE A 75 -1.62 10.24 5.03
CA ILE A 75 -1.01 10.63 3.75
C ILE A 75 -2.02 10.55 2.61
N ILE A 76 -2.80 9.47 2.53
CA ILE A 76 -3.84 9.32 1.50
C ILE A 76 -4.97 10.35 1.65
N GLU A 77 -5.40 10.68 2.87
CA GLU A 77 -6.40 11.73 3.10
C GLU A 77 -5.90 13.10 2.60
N LYS A 78 -4.62 13.41 2.86
CA LYS A 78 -4.00 14.64 2.37
C LYS A 78 -3.89 14.65 0.86
N TYR A 79 -3.40 13.55 0.25
CA TYR A 79 -3.23 13.44 -1.19
C TYR A 79 -4.55 13.61 -1.96
N LEU A 80 -5.61 12.96 -1.49
CA LEU A 80 -6.93 13.04 -2.13
C LEU A 80 -7.76 14.27 -1.71
N ASN A 81 -7.26 15.08 -0.78
CA ASN A 81 -8.01 16.16 -0.15
C ASN A 81 -9.36 15.69 0.45
N ILE A 82 -9.36 14.50 1.05
CA ILE A 82 -10.54 13.88 1.67
C ILE A 82 -10.39 13.92 3.19
N LYS A 83 -11.33 14.60 3.86
CA LYS A 83 -11.37 14.62 5.33
C LYS A 83 -12.08 13.39 5.90
N GLY A 84 -11.33 12.56 6.62
CA GLY A 84 -11.81 11.43 7.39
C GLY A 84 -11.57 10.09 6.70
N PHE A 85 -10.72 9.26 7.30
CA PHE A 85 -10.31 7.95 6.77
C PHE A 85 -11.47 7.02 6.40
N LYS A 86 -12.62 7.10 7.10
CA LYS A 86 -13.84 6.35 6.72
C LYS A 86 -14.26 6.57 5.26
N LYS A 87 -14.04 7.76 4.70
CA LYS A 87 -14.37 8.08 3.30
C LYS A 87 -13.39 7.41 2.34
N ILE A 88 -12.14 7.22 2.76
CA ILE A 88 -11.15 6.42 2.02
C ILE A 88 -11.62 4.97 1.97
N VAL A 89 -11.94 4.40 3.14
CA VAL A 89 -12.44 3.02 3.26
C VAL A 89 -13.69 2.77 2.41
N GLN A 90 -14.59 3.75 2.30
CA GLN A 90 -15.79 3.61 1.47
C GLN A 90 -15.48 3.57 -0.04
N GLN A 91 -14.41 4.24 -0.49
CA GLN A 91 -14.08 4.39 -1.90
C GLN A 91 -13.02 3.40 -2.40
N PHE A 92 -12.14 2.93 -1.52
CA PHE A 92 -10.99 2.13 -1.91
C PHE A 92 -11.04 0.74 -1.27
N GLU A 93 -10.67 -0.27 -2.03
CA GLU A 93 -10.16 -1.53 -1.51
C GLU A 93 -8.67 -1.36 -1.14
N TYR A 94 -8.13 -2.29 -0.35
CA TYR A 94 -6.79 -2.15 0.22
C TYR A 94 -6.03 -3.48 0.29
N PHE A 95 -4.75 -3.43 -0.04
CA PHE A 95 -3.80 -4.47 0.30
C PHE A 95 -2.43 -3.90 0.66
N ASP A 96 -1.67 -4.62 1.45
CA ASP A 96 -0.23 -4.40 1.61
C ASP A 96 0.53 -5.35 0.68
N LEU A 97 1.54 -4.82 -0.03
CA LEU A 97 2.49 -5.63 -0.78
C LEU A 97 3.82 -5.60 -0.04
N THR A 98 4.28 -6.78 0.37
CA THR A 98 5.46 -6.95 1.23
C THR A 98 6.50 -7.78 0.53
N TYR A 99 7.73 -7.27 0.41
CA TYR A 99 8.90 -8.04 0.03
C TYR A 99 9.69 -8.43 1.27
N ASN A 100 9.74 -9.72 1.60
CA ASN A 100 10.60 -10.25 2.64
C ASN A 100 12.01 -10.44 2.08
N LYS A 101 13.00 -9.72 2.62
CA LYS A 101 14.39 -9.75 2.14
C LYS A 101 15.13 -11.03 2.54
N VAL A 102 14.72 -11.66 3.65
CA VAL A 102 15.30 -12.91 4.15
C VAL A 102 14.84 -14.08 3.28
N GLU A 103 13.53 -14.18 3.08
CA GLU A 103 12.92 -15.26 2.28
C GLU A 103 13.01 -15.00 0.78
N LYS A 104 13.31 -13.75 0.39
CA LYS A 104 13.31 -13.27 -1.00
C LYS A 104 11.97 -13.53 -1.69
N LYS A 105 10.88 -13.20 -1.00
CA LYS A 105 9.51 -13.45 -1.46
C LYS A 105 8.61 -12.23 -1.32
N TYR A 106 7.70 -12.09 -2.27
CA TYR A 106 6.59 -11.15 -2.24
C TYR A 106 5.33 -11.83 -1.68
N ASN A 107 4.66 -11.12 -0.79
CA ASN A 107 3.35 -11.47 -0.26
C ASN A 107 2.40 -10.29 -0.43
N LEU A 108 1.18 -10.58 -0.87
CA LEU A 108 0.08 -9.63 -0.93
C LEU A 108 -0.89 -9.95 0.21
N MET A 109 -1.09 -8.99 1.11
CA MET A 109 -2.05 -9.10 2.20
C MET A 109 -3.25 -8.21 1.91
N LYS A 110 -4.30 -8.82 1.36
CA LYS A 110 -5.54 -8.11 1.03
C LYS A 110 -6.36 -7.95 2.30
N SER A 111 -6.78 -6.73 2.60
CA SER A 111 -7.66 -6.48 3.74
C SER A 111 -9.10 -6.28 3.30
N PHE A 112 -10.03 -6.75 4.12
CA PHE A 112 -11.46 -6.57 3.84
C PHE A 112 -12.00 -5.34 4.55
N LYS A 113 -13.02 -4.70 3.99
CA LYS A 113 -13.73 -3.62 4.69
C LYS A 113 -14.47 -4.20 5.88
N ALA A 114 -14.36 -3.54 7.04
CA ALA A 114 -15.19 -3.87 8.19
C ALA A 114 -16.68 -3.65 7.85
N ALA A 115 -17.57 -4.38 8.51
CA ALA A 115 -19.02 -4.30 8.27
C ALA A 115 -19.59 -2.87 8.43
N ASN A 116 -18.93 -2.01 9.21
CA ASN A 116 -19.32 -0.62 9.41
C ASN A 116 -18.73 0.35 8.36
N TYR A 117 -17.88 -0.14 7.45
CA TYR A 117 -17.18 0.63 6.42
C TYR A 117 -16.36 1.82 6.94
N LYS A 118 -15.88 1.74 8.20
CA LYS A 118 -15.05 2.80 8.83
C LYS A 118 -13.57 2.44 8.92
N SER A 119 -13.25 1.16 8.72
CA SER A 119 -11.88 0.62 8.76
C SER A 119 -11.81 -0.61 7.86
N TYR A 120 -10.58 -1.09 7.63
CA TYR A 120 -10.36 -2.44 7.15
C TYR A 120 -10.25 -3.39 8.36
N SER A 121 -10.78 -4.60 8.24
CA SER A 121 -10.72 -5.64 9.26
C SER A 121 -10.76 -7.02 8.61
N GLY A 122 -9.94 -7.94 9.11
CA GLY A 122 -9.75 -9.23 8.46
C GLY A 122 -8.86 -9.11 7.23
N MET A 123 -8.18 -10.22 6.90
CA MET A 123 -7.21 -10.23 5.82
C MET A 123 -7.11 -11.62 5.19
N GLU A 124 -6.69 -11.63 3.94
CA GLU A 124 -6.28 -12.81 3.18
C GLU A 124 -4.84 -12.61 2.69
N MET A 125 -4.02 -13.65 2.79
CA MET A 125 -2.64 -13.63 2.36
C MET A 125 -2.48 -14.43 1.07
N ILE A 126 -1.83 -13.84 0.08
CA ILE A 126 -1.52 -14.44 -1.21
C ILE A 126 0.00 -14.40 -1.38
N GLU A 127 0.64 -15.56 -1.44
CA GLU A 127 2.08 -15.67 -1.76
C GLU A 127 2.27 -15.47 -3.28
N LEU A 128 3.14 -14.54 -3.67
CA LEU A 128 3.41 -14.24 -5.09
C LEU A 128 4.71 -14.88 -5.60
N GLY A 129 5.60 -15.29 -4.70
CA GLY A 129 6.90 -15.90 -5.04
C GLY A 129 8.05 -14.89 -5.05
N SER A 130 9.12 -15.14 -5.81
CA SER A 130 10.34 -14.32 -5.80
C SER A 130 10.25 -13.03 -6.60
N GLU A 131 9.24 -12.90 -7.45
CA GLU A 131 8.95 -11.72 -8.27
C GLU A 131 7.51 -11.28 -8.04
N ILE A 132 7.20 -10.02 -8.32
CA ILE A 132 5.83 -9.54 -8.24
C ILE A 132 5.05 -10.14 -9.41
N ASN A 133 4.08 -11.00 -9.12
CA ASN A 133 3.14 -11.46 -10.14
C ASN A 133 2.12 -10.34 -10.45
N PHE A 134 2.47 -9.49 -11.41
CA PHE A 134 1.63 -8.37 -11.82
C PHE A 134 0.28 -8.79 -12.41
N ASP A 135 0.13 -10.01 -12.93
CA ASP A 135 -1.15 -10.48 -13.45
C ASP A 135 -2.14 -10.71 -12.29
N VAL A 136 -1.67 -11.18 -11.13
CA VAL A 136 -2.49 -11.26 -9.91
C VAL A 136 -2.94 -9.88 -9.45
N ILE A 137 -2.04 -8.89 -9.49
CA ILE A 137 -2.37 -7.51 -9.12
C ILE A 137 -3.36 -6.90 -10.12
N LEU A 138 -3.12 -7.05 -11.42
CA LEU A 138 -3.99 -6.56 -12.47
C LEU A 138 -5.38 -7.20 -12.37
N ASN A 139 -5.49 -8.50 -12.11
CA ASN A 139 -6.78 -9.17 -11.87
C ASN A 139 -7.49 -8.68 -10.60
N LEU A 140 -6.75 -8.17 -9.62
CA LEU A 140 -7.34 -7.65 -8.39
C LEU A 140 -7.93 -6.25 -8.59
N ILE A 141 -7.27 -5.42 -9.40
CA ILE A 141 -7.59 -3.99 -9.57
C ILE A 141 -8.36 -3.68 -10.86
N SER A 142 -8.27 -4.54 -11.87
CA SER A 142 -9.11 -4.49 -13.08
C SER A 142 -10.43 -5.19 -12.76
N ASP A 143 -11.53 -4.72 -13.38
CA ASP A 143 -12.91 -5.09 -13.04
C ASP A 143 -13.16 -6.61 -12.82
#